data_AF-A0A661WRT9-F1
#
_entry.id   AF-A0A661WRT9-F1
#
_cell.length_a   1.000
_cell.length_b   1.000
_cell.length_c   1.000
_cell.angle_alpha   90.00
_cell.angle_beta   90.00
_cell.angle_gamma   90.00
#
_symmetry.space_group_name_H-M   'P 1'
#
loop_
_entity.id
_entity.type
_entity.pdbx_description
1 polymer ?
#
loop_
_entity_poly.entity_id
_entity_poly.type
_entity_poly.pdbx_seq_one_letter_code
_entity_poly.pdbx_strand_id
1 'polypeptide(L)' 'MTKTLTDDIRFAFDFVSSASYGIHEAVLDTQTGKIYYRSEFAGIDEITGDDINWDTALSIPHKNDLDLGQRLVF' A
#
# COMPACT_ATOMS: atom_id res chain seq x y z
N MET A 1 -11.42 5.68 20.29
CA MET A 1 -10.21 4.90 19.98
C MET A 1 -9.41 5.72 18.98
N THR A 2 -8.18 6.08 19.28
CA THR A 2 -7.36 6.96 18.43
C THR A 2 -6.64 6.09 17.40
N LYS A 3 -6.92 6.30 16.11
CA LYS A 3 -6.24 5.61 15.00
C LYS A 3 -4.82 6.16 14.85
N THR A 4 -3.82 5.28 14.69
CA THR A 4 -2.41 5.69 14.55
C THR A 4 -1.90 5.48 13.12
N LEU A 5 -0.83 6.19 12.74
CA LEU A 5 -0.14 5.98 11.47
C LEU A 5 0.34 4.52 11.29
N THR A 6 0.64 3.81 12.38
CA THR A 6 1.00 2.39 12.31
C THR A 6 -0.18 1.53 11.89
N ASP A 7 -1.38 1.84 12.37
CA ASP A 7 -2.61 1.16 11.97
C ASP A 7 -2.92 1.43 10.49
N ASP A 8 -2.68 2.66 10.03
CA ASP A 8 -2.83 3.05 8.62
C ASP A 8 -1.88 2.29 7.68
N ILE A 9 -0.59 2.22 8.04
CA ILE A 9 0.41 1.47 7.26
C ILE A 9 0.06 -0.01 7.23
N ARG A 10 -0.37 -0.58 8.36
CA ARG A 10 -0.80 -1.98 8.42
C ARG A 10 -1.98 -2.23 7.49
N PHE A 11 -3.00 -1.37 7.52
CA PHE A 11 -4.14 -1.49 6.63
C PHE A 11 -3.72 -1.40 5.16
N ALA A 12 -2.83 -0.47 4.81
CA ALA A 12 -2.33 -0.33 3.46
C ALA A 12 -1.57 -1.59 2.99
N PHE A 13 -0.75 -2.17 3.86
CA PHE A 13 -0.05 -3.43 3.57
C PHE A 13 -1.03 -4.59 3.36
N ASP A 14 -2.03 -4.73 4.23
CA ASP A 14 -3.07 -5.75 4.12
C ASP A 14 -3.88 -5.57 2.81
N PHE A 15 -4.19 -4.32 2.45
CA PHE A 15 -4.85 -3.97 1.18
C PHE A 15 -4.02 -4.40 -0.04
N VAL A 16 -2.77 -3.94 -0.16
CA VAL A 16 -1.87 -4.31 -1.27
C VAL A 16 -1.74 -5.82 -1.37
N SER A 17 -1.62 -6.51 -0.23
CA SER A 17 -1.40 -7.96 -0.14
C SER A 17 -2.66 -8.82 -0.32
N SER A 18 -3.85 -8.20 -0.43
CA SER A 18 -5.13 -8.92 -0.50
C SER A 18 -5.46 -9.46 -1.89
N ALA A 19 -4.82 -8.94 -2.93
CA ALA A 19 -4.99 -9.37 -4.31
C ALA A 19 -3.70 -10.00 -4.88
N SER A 20 -3.72 -10.33 -6.18
CA SER A 20 -2.49 -10.73 -6.88
C SER A 20 -1.53 -9.53 -7.01
N TYR A 21 -0.25 -9.83 -7.24
CA TYR A 21 0.78 -8.81 -7.38
C TYR A 21 0.41 -7.77 -8.45
N GLY A 22 0.55 -6.48 -8.13
CA GLY A 22 0.26 -5.36 -9.03
C GLY A 22 -1.23 -5.02 -9.21
N ILE A 23 -2.15 -5.73 -8.56
CA ILE A 23 -3.60 -5.46 -8.66
C ILE A 23 -4.04 -4.34 -7.70
N HIS A 24 -3.42 -4.28 -6.54
CA HIS A 24 -3.65 -3.25 -5.53
C HIS A 24 -2.32 -2.60 -5.21
N GLU A 25 -2.32 -1.27 -5.17
CA GLU A 25 -1.14 -0.48 -4.86
C GLU A 25 -1.48 0.58 -3.83
N ALA A 26 -0.49 0.91 -3.02
CA ALA A 26 -0.58 2.03 -2.11
C ALA A 26 0.77 2.75 -2.02
N VAL A 27 0.73 4.06 -1.82
CA VAL A 27 1.92 4.91 -1.68
C VAL A 27 1.74 5.79 -0.45
N LEU A 28 2.75 5.80 0.42
CA LEU A 28 2.84 6.66 1.60
C LEU A 28 3.69 7.89 1.26
N ASP A 29 3.14 9.09 1.45
CA ASP A 29 3.95 10.30 1.53
C ASP A 29 4.52 10.44 2.96
N THR A 30 5.83 10.30 3.08
CA THR A 30 6.53 10.31 4.38
C THR A 30 6.53 11.67 5.07
N GLN A 31 6.28 12.76 4.36
CA GLN A 31 6.22 14.10 4.97
C GLN A 31 4.86 14.37 5.61
N THR A 32 3.79 13.94 4.96
CA THR A 32 2.41 14.22 5.39
C THR A 32 1.77 13.06 6.15
N GLY A 33 2.28 11.84 6.00
CA GLY A 33 1.67 10.62 6.52
C GLY A 33 0.44 10.17 5.73
N LYS A 34 0.12 10.83 4.61
CA LYS A 34 -1.01 10.46 3.76
C LYS A 34 -0.68 9.21 2.95
N ILE A 35 -1.65 8.31 2.83
CA ILE A 35 -1.56 7.11 1.99
C ILE A 35 -2.56 7.24 0.85
N TYR A 36 -2.08 7.00 -0.37
CA TYR A 36 -2.84 7.01 -1.61
C TYR A 36 -3.02 5.58 -2.08
N TYR A 37 -4.20 5.24 -2.60
CA TYR A 37 -4.54 3.88 -3.01
C TYR A 37 -4.89 3.79 -4.50
N ARG A 38 -4.58 2.65 -5.12
CA ARG A 38 -5.02 2.30 -6.48
C ARG A 38 -5.53 0.86 -6.53
N SER A 39 -6.64 0.66 -7.22
CA SER A 39 -7.23 -0.66 -7.49
C SER A 39 -8.14 -0.58 -8.71
N GLU A 40 -7.76 -1.29 -9.78
CA GLU A 40 -8.59 -1.38 -10.99
C GLU A 40 -9.94 -2.04 -10.71
N PHE A 41 -9.98 -3.06 -9.84
CA PHE A 41 -11.23 -3.79 -9.51
C PHE A 41 -12.23 -2.94 -8.72
N ALA A 42 -11.73 -2.06 -7.86
CA ALA A 42 -12.57 -1.20 -7.01
C ALA A 42 -12.82 0.18 -7.64
N GLY A 43 -12.25 0.47 -8.81
CA GLY A 43 -12.33 1.79 -9.45
C GLY A 43 -11.66 2.89 -8.63
N ILE A 44 -10.62 2.55 -7.86
CA ILE A 44 -9.85 3.49 -7.03
C ILE A 44 -8.60 3.88 -7.80
N ASP A 45 -8.38 5.18 -7.97
CA ASP A 45 -7.21 5.72 -8.66
C ASP A 45 -6.74 7.03 -8.01
N GLU A 46 -6.25 6.94 -6.78
CA GLU A 46 -5.71 8.11 -6.05
C GLU A 46 -4.23 8.35 -6.36
N ILE A 47 -3.58 7.41 -7.06
CA ILE A 47 -2.17 7.50 -7.47
C ILE A 47 -2.11 8.17 -8.85
N THR A 48 -2.60 9.39 -8.92
CA THR A 48 -2.46 10.28 -10.07
C THR A 48 -1.11 10.98 -9.96
N GLY A 49 -0.33 10.96 -11.04
CA GLY A 49 1.08 11.39 -11.01
C GLY A 49 1.34 12.83 -10.56
N ASP A 50 0.32 13.70 -10.63
CA ASP A 50 0.44 15.14 -10.35
C ASP A 50 0.22 15.51 -8.86
N ASP A 51 -0.46 14.67 -8.08
CA ASP A 51 -0.84 14.96 -6.67
C ASP A 51 0.11 14.35 -5.63
N ILE A 52 1.14 13.63 -6.10
CA ILE A 52 2.10 12.91 -5.27
C ILE A 52 3.49 13.51 -5.48
N ASN A 53 4.11 13.95 -4.38
CA ASN A 53 5.52 14.26 -4.38
C ASN A 53 6.34 12.96 -4.37
N TRP A 54 6.82 12.54 -5.55
CA TRP A 54 7.55 11.29 -5.71
C TRP A 54 8.91 11.26 -4.99
N ASP A 55 9.46 12.42 -4.58
CA ASP A 55 10.70 12.48 -3.80
C ASP A 55 10.51 12.00 -2.35
N THR A 56 9.28 12.06 -1.83
CA THR A 56 8.94 11.70 -0.44
C THR A 56 7.99 10.51 -0.35
N ALA A 57 7.58 10.00 -1.50
CA ALA A 57 6.69 8.87 -1.66
C ALA A 57 7.43 7.54 -1.47
N LEU A 58 6.86 6.64 -0.68
CA LEU A 58 7.28 5.25 -0.54
C LEU A 58 6.14 4.33 -0.92
N SER A 59 6.38 3.44 -1.90
CA SER A 59 5.44 2.38 -2.21
C SER A 59 5.30 1.41 -1.04
N ILE A 60 4.07 1.04 -0.72
CA ILE A 60 3.78 -0.03 0.23
C ILE A 60 4.06 -1.37 -0.46
N PRO A 61 4.94 -2.22 0.09
CA PRO A 61 5.31 -3.48 -0.55
C PRO A 61 4.16 -4.47 -0.52
N HIS A 62 4.12 -5.35 -1.52
CA HIS A 62 3.28 -6.53 -1.48
C HIS A 62 3.92 -7.59 -0.58
N LYS A 63 3.13 -8.46 0.07
CA LYS A 63 3.65 -9.57 0.91
C LYS A 63 4.77 -10.39 0.24
N ASN A 64 4.66 -10.60 -1.08
CA ASN A 64 5.66 -11.36 -1.85
C ASN A 64 7.03 -10.66 -1.93
N ASP A 65 7.09 -9.33 -1.88
CA ASP A 65 8.36 -8.57 -1.87
C ASP A 65 9.14 -8.78 -0.56
N LEU A 66 8.45 -9.28 0.47
CA LEU A 66 8.98 -9.58 1.79
C LEU A 66 9.10 -11.09 2.02
N ASP A 67 8.97 -11.91 0.96
CA ASP A 67 8.93 -13.37 1.02
C ASP A 67 7.81 -13.93 1.94
N LEU A 68 6.76 -13.13 2.19
CA LEU A 68 5.60 -13.53 2.98
C LEU A 68 4.52 -14.18 2.12
N GLY A 69 3.63 -14.95 2.76
CA GLY A 69 2.52 -15.62 2.09
C GLY A 69 2.93 -16.85 1.27
N GLN A 70 4.21 -17.24 1.32
CA GLN A 70 4.66 -18.51 0.79
C GLN A 70 4.13 -19.67 1.65
N ARG A 71 3.92 -20.82 1.02
CA ARG A 71 3.52 -22.03 1.73
C ARG A 71 4.66 -22.43 2.66
N LEU A 72 4.38 -22.46 3.97
CA LEU A 72 5.31 -23.02 4.94
C LEU A 72 5.54 -24.50 4.58
N VAL A 73 6.79 -24.85 4.32
CA VAL A 73 7.21 -26.25 4.21
C VAL A 73 7.30 -26.79 5.63
N PHE A 74 6.52 -27.84 5.92
CA PHE A 74 6.56 -28.59 7.17
C PHE A 74 7.18 -29.96 6.91
#